data_AF-A0A6J0KRV6-F1
#
_entry.id   AF-A0A6J0KRV6-F1
#
_cell.length_a   1.000
_cell.length_b   1.000
_cell.length_c   1.000
_cell.angle_alpha   90.00
_cell.angle_beta   90.00
_cell.angle_gamma   90.00
#
_symmetry.space_group_name_H-M   'P 1'
#
loop_
_entity.id
_entity.type
_entity.pdbx_description
1 polymer ?
#
loop_
_entity_poly.entity_id
_entity_poly.type
_entity_poly.pdbx_seq_one_letter_code
_entity_poly.pdbx_strand_id
1 'polypeptide(L)'
;MFENKDVFPGFVVWINQTIREPLKAEFKRLRNVKEQNLVKSLKAEKETTHDNHRYEEKLEKQLQAWRTNPSWIDQPPKVQVKTQNGSFCHLNIEVNVGLPPESVYNIFTHPDNKRYFKNIKECISRKVLMEEGPMQTVEVKQAAAWKFLWWSGTFPVHLIVQENRKNLTSKYKQEKTMFMKVFEGCWRVEPLFIDEHLCDRMKPKTREEYDTCSNGRGRIGSKVTMDQMFQPSAILTPPPLSWYIRGITIKTTESMIEDLLAEAARIRGGGGGGGGGGGQDDDKGENGVVLEKSKDEYIKVRWRSRRRSNGMRYTNRRMM
;
A
#
# COMPACT_ATOMS: atom_id res chain seq x y z
N MET A 1 47.32 3.03 -15.10
CA MET A 1 47.75 2.49 -13.80
C MET A 1 46.55 2.62 -12.88
N PHE A 2 46.19 1.51 -12.23
CA PHE A 2 45.00 1.20 -11.42
C PHE A 2 44.71 2.26 -10.33
N GLU A 3 43.49 2.49 -9.83
CA GLU A 3 42.61 1.53 -9.15
C GLU A 3 41.10 1.87 -9.30
N ASN A 4 40.32 0.89 -9.74
CA ASN A 4 38.95 0.69 -9.29
C ASN A 4 39.00 0.04 -7.89
N LYS A 5 38.17 0.50 -6.96
CA LYS A 5 37.74 -0.32 -5.82
C LYS A 5 36.23 -0.32 -5.74
N ASP A 6 35.67 -1.43 -6.21
CA ASP A 6 34.34 -1.92 -5.94
C ASP A 6 34.08 -2.05 -4.44
N VAL A 7 32.97 -1.49 -3.95
CA VAL A 7 32.18 -1.98 -2.79
C VAL A 7 30.77 -1.42 -3.03
N PHE A 8 29.67 -2.14 -3.25
CA PHE A 8 29.14 -3.33 -2.59
C PHE A 8 28.25 -4.15 -3.56
N PRO A 9 28.74 -5.28 -4.11
CA PRO A 9 27.88 -6.30 -4.71
C PRO A 9 27.09 -7.10 -3.66
N GLY A 10 27.58 -7.14 -2.41
CA GLY A 10 26.98 -7.94 -1.34
C GLY A 10 25.58 -7.51 -0.92
N PHE A 11 25.31 -6.20 -0.83
CA PHE A 11 24.03 -5.69 -0.32
C PHE A 11 22.84 -5.96 -1.27
N VAL A 12 23.11 -6.00 -2.58
CA VAL A 12 22.07 -6.22 -3.62
C VAL A 12 21.71 -7.69 -3.76
N VAL A 13 22.66 -8.60 -3.57
CA VAL A 13 22.43 -10.06 -3.54
C VAL A 13 21.69 -10.45 -2.25
N TRP A 14 22.04 -9.83 -1.12
CA TRP A 14 21.42 -10.14 0.18
C TRP A 14 19.92 -9.83 0.20
N ILE A 15 19.50 -8.62 -0.20
CA ILE A 15 18.07 -8.24 -0.23
C ILE A 15 17.24 -9.14 -1.18
N ASN A 16 17.85 -9.58 -2.29
CA ASN A 16 17.18 -10.44 -3.28
C ASN A 16 16.98 -11.88 -2.75
N GLN A 17 17.84 -12.39 -1.88
CA GLN A 17 17.68 -13.71 -1.24
C GLN A 17 16.80 -13.65 0.01
N THR A 18 17.00 -12.67 0.89
CA THR A 18 16.30 -12.55 2.19
C THR A 18 14.78 -12.36 2.05
N ILE A 19 14.30 -11.84 0.91
CA ILE A 19 12.86 -11.54 0.71
C ILE A 19 12.19 -12.49 -0.29
N ARG A 20 12.92 -12.89 -1.35
CA ARG A 20 12.36 -13.72 -2.42
C ARG A 20 12.19 -15.17 -2.01
N GLU A 21 13.05 -15.70 -1.14
CA GLU A 21 12.92 -17.08 -0.65
C GLU A 21 11.77 -17.26 0.35
N PRO A 22 11.56 -16.40 1.36
CA PRO A 22 10.40 -16.49 2.25
C PRO A 22 9.09 -16.34 1.48
N LEU A 23 9.01 -15.36 0.56
CA LEU A 23 7.81 -15.16 -0.26
C LEU A 23 7.56 -16.36 -1.16
N LYS A 24 8.57 -16.87 -1.89
CA LYS A 24 8.40 -18.05 -2.74
C LYS A 24 8.03 -19.31 -1.96
N ALA A 25 8.65 -19.55 -0.81
CA ALA A 25 8.40 -20.72 0.03
C ALA A 25 6.98 -20.68 0.63
N GLU A 26 6.53 -19.52 1.12
CA GLU A 26 5.16 -19.33 1.58
C GLU A 26 4.15 -19.39 0.44
N PHE A 27 4.46 -18.87 -0.76
CA PHE A 27 3.58 -19.01 -1.92
C PHE A 27 3.50 -20.46 -2.43
N LYS A 28 4.58 -21.25 -2.31
CA LYS A 28 4.54 -22.69 -2.58
C LYS A 28 3.65 -23.40 -1.56
N ARG A 29 3.69 -23.00 -0.28
CA ARG A 29 2.74 -23.47 0.75
C ARG A 29 1.30 -23.09 0.42
N LEU A 30 1.01 -21.83 0.04
CA LEU A 30 -0.33 -21.37 -0.32
C LEU A 30 -0.93 -22.16 -1.51
N ARG A 31 -0.11 -22.53 -2.48
CA ARG A 31 -0.53 -23.39 -3.60
C ARG A 31 -0.89 -24.80 -3.14
N ASN A 32 -0.08 -25.39 -2.25
CA ASN A 32 -0.34 -26.71 -1.68
C ASN A 32 -1.58 -26.71 -0.76
N VAL A 33 -1.83 -25.61 -0.04
CA VAL A 33 -3.03 -25.40 0.80
C VAL A 33 -4.29 -25.39 -0.07
N LYS A 34 -4.25 -24.79 -1.27
CA LYS A 34 -5.37 -24.82 -2.23
C LYS A 34 -5.73 -26.24 -2.69
N GLU A 35 -4.75 -27.12 -2.84
CA GLU A 35 -4.95 -28.54 -3.21
C GLU A 35 -5.39 -29.42 -2.03
N GLN A 36 -4.90 -29.13 -0.81
CA GLN A 36 -5.24 -29.88 0.40
C GLN A 36 -6.62 -29.50 1.00
N ASN A 37 -7.10 -28.28 0.76
CA ASN A 37 -8.34 -27.75 1.35
C ASN A 37 -9.63 -28.09 0.58
N LEU A 38 -9.58 -28.91 -0.48
CA LEU A 38 -10.78 -29.58 -0.96
C LEU A 38 -11.25 -30.69 0.02
N VAL A 39 -10.41 -31.10 0.97
CA VAL A 39 -10.62 -32.33 1.76
C VAL A 39 -10.74 -32.10 3.28
N LYS A 40 -10.37 -30.94 3.83
CA LYS A 40 -10.46 -30.71 5.28
C LYS A 40 -11.09 -29.35 5.61
N SER A 41 -12.41 -29.35 5.67
CA SER A 41 -13.15 -28.37 6.47
C SER A 41 -13.40 -28.96 7.86
N LEU A 42 -13.21 -28.12 8.88
CA LEU A 42 -13.68 -28.18 10.27
C LEU A 42 -12.58 -28.32 11.34
N LYS A 43 -12.72 -27.41 12.33
CA LYS A 43 -12.02 -27.22 13.63
C LYS A 43 -10.75 -26.36 13.50
N ALA A 44 -10.53 -25.30 14.28
CA ALA A 44 -11.00 -24.82 15.59
C ALA A 44 -10.53 -23.34 15.75
N GLU A 45 -10.81 -22.52 16.75
CA GLU A 45 -11.93 -22.25 17.69
C GLU A 45 -11.53 -20.92 18.40
N LYS A 46 -12.52 -20.06 18.70
CA LYS A 46 -12.56 -18.93 19.66
C LYS A 46 -11.23 -18.28 20.11
N GLU A 47 -10.83 -17.20 19.45
CA GLU A 47 -10.26 -16.03 20.17
C GLU A 47 -11.44 -15.20 20.72
N THR A 48 -11.36 -14.85 22.01
CA THR A 48 -12.52 -14.43 22.82
C THR A 48 -13.04 -13.03 22.47
N THR A 49 -14.35 -12.82 22.61
CA THR A 49 -15.03 -11.50 22.47
C THR A 49 -14.40 -10.40 23.33
N HIS A 50 -13.80 -10.77 24.47
CA HIS A 50 -13.15 -9.87 25.41
C HIS A 50 -11.84 -9.27 24.85
N ASP A 51 -11.03 -10.06 24.16
CA ASP A 51 -9.79 -9.58 23.55
C ASP A 51 -10.05 -8.62 22.39
N ASN A 52 -11.11 -8.88 21.61
CA ASN A 52 -11.53 -7.97 20.54
C ASN A 52 -12.04 -6.63 21.11
N HIS A 53 -12.86 -6.66 22.17
CA HIS A 53 -13.34 -5.44 22.82
C HIS A 53 -12.18 -4.58 23.38
N ARG A 54 -11.20 -5.21 24.02
CA ARG A 54 -10.00 -4.52 24.52
C ARG A 54 -9.15 -3.92 23.40
N TYR A 55 -9.08 -4.59 22.26
CA TYR A 55 -8.37 -4.08 21.07
C TYR A 55 -9.10 -2.87 20.47
N GLU A 56 -10.41 -2.94 20.31
CA GLU A 56 -11.24 -1.83 19.81
C GLU A 56 -11.17 -0.61 20.73
N GLU A 57 -11.20 -0.80 22.05
CA GLU A 57 -11.04 0.28 23.03
C GLU A 57 -9.67 0.98 22.89
N LYS A 58 -8.58 0.21 22.74
CA LYS A 58 -7.24 0.78 22.53
C LYS A 58 -7.15 1.57 21.22
N LEU A 59 -7.75 1.05 20.15
CA LEU A 59 -7.80 1.72 18.85
C LEU A 59 -8.58 3.04 18.94
N GLU A 60 -9.74 3.02 19.60
CA GLU A 60 -10.57 4.21 19.74
C GLU A 60 -9.88 5.29 20.60
N LYS A 61 -9.16 4.90 21.67
CA LYS A 61 -8.32 5.84 22.43
C LYS A 61 -7.27 6.53 21.54
N GLN A 62 -6.61 5.76 20.67
CA GLN A 62 -5.63 6.32 19.73
C GLN A 62 -6.28 7.21 18.66
N LEU A 63 -7.44 6.83 18.12
CA LEU A 63 -8.20 7.69 17.21
C LEU A 63 -8.64 8.99 17.90
N GLN A 64 -9.06 8.92 19.16
CA GLN A 64 -9.44 10.10 19.93
C GLN A 64 -8.26 11.03 20.19
N ALA A 65 -7.06 10.48 20.45
CA ALA A 65 -5.84 11.28 20.54
C ALA A 65 -5.54 12.04 19.23
N TRP A 66 -5.74 11.37 18.09
CA TRP A 66 -5.62 11.99 16.76
C TRP A 66 -6.71 13.06 16.49
N ARG A 67 -7.95 12.85 16.92
CA ARG A 67 -9.01 13.87 16.79
C ARG A 67 -8.77 15.09 17.68
N THR A 68 -8.22 14.87 18.88
CA THR A 68 -7.90 15.95 19.83
C THR A 68 -6.76 16.83 19.32
N ASN A 69 -5.75 16.21 18.69
CA ASN A 69 -4.67 16.92 18.03
C ASN A 69 -4.45 16.35 16.61
N PRO A 70 -5.17 16.87 15.60
CA PRO A 70 -5.10 16.39 14.23
C PRO A 70 -3.89 16.92 13.47
N SER A 71 -3.03 17.72 14.11
CA SER A 71 -1.86 18.33 13.48
C SER A 71 -0.92 17.26 12.93
N TRP A 72 -0.82 17.23 11.60
CA TRP A 72 0.00 16.32 10.82
C TRP A 72 0.25 16.94 9.45
N ILE A 73 1.47 16.81 8.95
CA ILE A 73 1.83 17.25 7.60
C ILE A 73 2.21 16.02 6.80
N ASP A 74 1.39 15.69 5.80
CA ASP A 74 1.66 14.55 4.92
C ASP A 74 2.95 14.79 4.14
N GLN A 75 3.89 13.85 4.29
CA GLN A 75 5.14 13.85 3.56
C GLN A 75 4.96 13.11 2.24
N PRO A 76 5.62 13.54 1.15
CA PRO A 76 5.57 12.79 -0.10
C PRO A 76 6.16 11.39 0.10
N PRO A 77 5.58 10.35 -0.52
CA PRO A 77 6.10 9.00 -0.43
C PRO A 77 7.51 8.90 -1.01
N LYS A 78 8.36 8.07 -0.40
CA LYS A 78 9.65 7.67 -0.97
C LYS A 78 9.39 6.52 -1.94
N VAL A 79 9.50 6.81 -3.23
CA VAL A 79 9.26 5.83 -4.30
C VAL A 79 10.58 5.39 -4.90
N GLN A 80 10.82 4.07 -4.92
CA GLN A 80 11.97 3.45 -5.56
C GLN A 80 11.50 2.44 -6.59
N VAL A 81 11.98 2.57 -7.83
CA VAL A 81 11.66 1.64 -8.91
C VAL A 81 12.96 1.04 -9.44
N LYS A 82 13.10 -0.28 -9.32
CA LYS A 82 14.20 -1.05 -9.88
C LYS A 82 13.70 -1.86 -11.07
N THR A 83 14.41 -1.79 -12.18
CA THR A 83 14.09 -2.57 -13.38
C THR A 83 15.18 -3.61 -13.61
N GLN A 84 14.79 -4.84 -13.91
CA GLN A 84 15.69 -5.95 -14.25
C GLN A 84 15.36 -6.51 -15.65
N ASN A 85 16.16 -7.47 -16.10
CA ASN A 85 16.02 -8.13 -17.40
C ASN A 85 14.59 -8.66 -17.63
N GLY A 86 14.15 -8.66 -18.89
CA GLY A 86 12.89 -9.30 -19.27
C GLY A 86 11.63 -8.56 -18.80
N SER A 87 11.72 -7.24 -18.62
CA SER A 87 10.63 -6.35 -18.21
C SER A 87 10.16 -6.44 -16.75
N PHE A 88 10.92 -7.14 -15.91
CA PHE A 88 10.64 -7.23 -14.49
C PHE A 88 10.88 -5.89 -13.78
N CYS A 89 9.93 -5.50 -12.93
CA CYS A 89 9.99 -4.29 -12.12
C CYS A 89 9.74 -4.61 -10.64
N HIS A 90 10.53 -3.97 -9.79
CA HIS A 90 10.35 -3.96 -8.34
C HIS A 90 10.09 -2.52 -7.91
N LEU A 91 8.89 -2.27 -7.42
CA LEU A 91 8.42 -1.01 -6.89
C LEU A 91 8.38 -1.10 -5.37
N ASN A 92 9.09 -0.20 -4.71
CA ASN A 92 9.05 -0.05 -3.27
C ASN A 92 8.59 1.38 -2.94
N ILE A 93 7.56 1.49 -2.11
CA ILE A 93 7.04 2.77 -1.63
C ILE A 93 7.05 2.77 -0.11
N GLU A 94 7.64 3.80 0.48
CA GLU A 94 7.54 4.09 1.91
C GLU A 94 6.82 5.41 2.14
N VAL A 95 5.84 5.43 3.03
CA VAL A 95 5.10 6.64 3.38
C VAL A 95 4.72 6.64 4.85
N ASN A 96 4.78 7.80 5.49
CA ASN A 96 4.30 7.98 6.85
C ASN A 96 2.86 8.51 6.79
N VAL A 97 1.97 7.90 7.57
CA VAL A 97 0.55 8.22 7.62
C VAL A 97 0.16 8.61 9.04
N GLY A 98 -0.50 9.75 9.18
CA GLY A 98 -1.00 10.25 10.47
C GLY A 98 -2.25 9.51 10.94
N LEU A 99 -2.14 8.23 11.23
CA LEU A 99 -3.17 7.40 11.86
C LEU A 99 -2.52 6.20 12.55
N PRO A 100 -3.20 5.56 13.52
CA PRO A 100 -2.71 4.34 14.14
C PRO A 100 -2.55 3.20 13.12
N PRO A 101 -1.55 2.32 13.29
CA PRO A 101 -1.27 1.22 12.35
C PRO A 101 -2.47 0.34 12.03
N GLU A 102 -3.29 0.06 13.03
CA GLU A 102 -4.52 -0.72 12.93
C GLU A 102 -5.55 -0.02 12.04
N SER A 103 -5.74 1.28 12.20
CA SER A 103 -6.67 2.06 11.36
C SER A 103 -6.22 2.06 9.91
N VAL A 104 -4.92 2.24 9.66
CA VAL A 104 -4.35 2.22 8.31
C VAL A 104 -4.48 0.84 7.68
N TYR A 105 -4.19 -0.22 8.46
CA TYR A 105 -4.38 -1.60 8.03
C TYR A 105 -5.82 -1.91 7.63
N ASN A 106 -6.77 -1.44 8.43
CA ASN A 106 -8.20 -1.64 8.19
C ASN A 106 -8.69 -0.95 6.91
N ILE A 107 -8.07 0.15 6.47
CA ILE A 107 -8.46 0.85 5.22
C ILE A 107 -8.22 -0.06 4.00
N PHE A 108 -7.02 -0.62 3.85
CA PHE A 108 -6.70 -1.43 2.66
C PHE A 108 -7.15 -2.89 2.72
N THR A 109 -7.44 -3.41 3.91
CA THR A 109 -8.04 -4.76 4.08
C THR A 109 -9.56 -4.73 4.18
N HIS A 110 -10.19 -3.55 4.10
CA HIS A 110 -11.64 -3.43 4.17
C HIS A 110 -12.33 -4.21 3.05
N PRO A 111 -13.41 -4.97 3.32
CA PRO A 111 -14.14 -5.71 2.28
C PRO A 111 -14.71 -4.79 1.20
N ASP A 112 -15.11 -3.59 1.60
CA ASP A 112 -15.54 -2.52 0.71
C ASP A 112 -14.42 -1.50 0.52
N ASN A 113 -13.27 -1.93 -0.02
CA ASN A 113 -12.11 -1.05 -0.22
C ASN A 113 -12.29 -0.05 -1.39
N LYS A 114 -13.28 -0.25 -2.27
CA LYS A 114 -13.65 0.71 -3.34
C LYS A 114 -14.04 2.08 -2.80
N ARG A 115 -14.55 2.15 -1.56
CA ARG A 115 -14.89 3.41 -0.90
C ARG A 115 -13.66 4.27 -0.59
N TYR A 116 -12.49 3.63 -0.51
CA TYR A 116 -11.23 4.28 -0.16
C TYR A 116 -10.36 4.51 -1.38
N PHE A 117 -10.31 3.56 -2.32
CA PHE A 117 -9.40 3.62 -3.48
C PHE A 117 -10.17 3.81 -4.77
N LYS A 118 -9.97 4.96 -5.43
CA LYS A 118 -10.65 5.35 -6.68
C LYS A 118 -10.29 4.44 -7.85
N ASN A 119 -9.14 3.77 -7.75
CA ASN A 119 -8.66 2.80 -8.75
C ASN A 119 -9.38 1.45 -8.67
N ILE A 120 -10.14 1.18 -7.61
CA ILE A 120 -10.96 -0.02 -7.47
C ILE A 120 -12.40 0.36 -7.84
N LYS A 121 -12.91 -0.14 -8.96
CA LYS A 121 -14.28 0.15 -9.40
C LYS A 121 -15.29 -0.77 -8.74
N GLU A 122 -14.95 -2.04 -8.64
CA GLU A 122 -15.86 -3.04 -8.12
C GLU A 122 -15.11 -4.18 -7.43
N CYS A 123 -15.64 -4.62 -6.29
CA CYS A 123 -15.26 -5.87 -5.66
C CYS A 123 -16.26 -6.94 -6.11
N ILE A 124 -15.90 -7.71 -7.13
CA ILE A 124 -16.77 -8.72 -7.77
C ILE A 124 -16.99 -9.89 -6.81
N SER A 125 -15.93 -10.32 -6.13
CA SER A 125 -16.04 -11.36 -5.10
C SER A 125 -14.90 -11.28 -4.10
N ARG A 126 -15.21 -11.50 -2.82
CA ARG A 126 -14.23 -11.73 -1.75
C ARG A 126 -14.61 -13.01 -1.02
N LYS A 127 -13.81 -14.06 -1.13
CA LYS A 127 -14.08 -15.37 -0.51
C LYS A 127 -12.95 -15.73 0.44
N VAL A 128 -13.28 -15.91 1.72
CA VAL A 128 -12.32 -16.44 2.69
C VAL A 128 -12.05 -17.90 2.36
N LEU A 129 -10.78 -18.22 2.09
CA LEU A 129 -10.33 -19.59 1.80
C LEU A 129 -9.89 -20.30 3.08
N MET A 130 -9.28 -19.57 4.00
CA MET A 130 -8.72 -20.10 5.24
C MET A 130 -8.63 -19.00 6.29
N GLU A 131 -8.87 -19.35 7.54
CA GLU A 131 -8.74 -18.45 8.70
C GLU A 131 -8.09 -19.25 9.84
N GLU A 132 -6.92 -18.78 10.26
CA GLU A 132 -6.07 -19.40 11.29
C GLU A 132 -5.67 -18.30 12.29
N GLY A 133 -6.51 -18.09 13.31
CA GLY A 133 -6.32 -17.04 14.31
C GLY A 133 -6.20 -15.65 13.65
N PRO A 134 -5.07 -14.92 13.84
CA PRO A 134 -4.89 -13.58 13.26
C PRO A 134 -4.57 -13.59 11.76
N MET A 135 -4.41 -14.76 11.14
CA MET A 135 -4.08 -14.90 9.73
C MET A 135 -5.29 -15.36 8.91
N GLN A 136 -5.52 -14.69 7.79
CA GLN A 136 -6.63 -14.97 6.90
C GLN A 136 -6.14 -15.03 5.45
N THR A 137 -6.53 -16.07 4.71
CA THR A 137 -6.28 -16.16 3.27
C THR A 137 -7.58 -15.96 2.52
N VAL A 138 -7.60 -15.03 1.59
CA VAL A 138 -8.79 -14.57 0.88
C VAL A 138 -8.54 -14.60 -0.62
N GLU A 139 -9.48 -15.16 -1.36
CA GLU A 139 -9.56 -15.03 -2.81
C GLU A 139 -10.36 -13.76 -3.14
N VAL A 140 -9.74 -12.85 -3.90
CA VAL A 140 -10.32 -11.57 -4.28
C VAL A 140 -10.41 -11.47 -5.80
N LYS A 141 -11.59 -11.12 -6.30
CA LYS A 141 -11.81 -10.74 -7.69
C LYS A 141 -12.33 -9.31 -7.72
N GLN A 142 -11.62 -8.43 -8.41
CA GLN A 142 -11.91 -7.00 -8.48
C GLN A 142 -11.86 -6.51 -9.92
N ALA A 143 -12.64 -5.47 -10.22
CA ALA A 143 -12.50 -4.69 -11.44
C ALA A 143 -11.65 -3.45 -11.13
N ALA A 144 -10.42 -3.42 -11.62
CA ALA A 144 -9.53 -2.28 -11.48
C ALA A 144 -9.77 -1.27 -12.62
N ALA A 145 -9.82 0.01 -12.29
CA ALA A 145 -9.93 1.08 -13.27
C ALA A 145 -8.65 1.16 -14.11
N TRP A 146 -8.83 1.38 -15.41
CA TRP A 146 -7.73 1.64 -16.33
C TRP A 146 -8.04 2.87 -17.18
N LYS A 147 -7.01 3.69 -17.41
CA LYS A 147 -7.06 4.83 -18.33
C LYS A 147 -5.88 4.74 -19.29
N PHE A 148 -6.16 4.68 -20.59
CA PHE A 148 -5.18 4.71 -21.67
C PHE A 148 -5.56 5.72 -22.74
N LEU A 149 -4.75 6.78 -22.87
CA LEU A 149 -5.00 7.89 -23.79
C LEU A 149 -6.42 8.45 -23.59
N TRP A 150 -7.28 8.31 -24.59
CA TRP A 150 -8.69 8.72 -24.58
C TRP A 150 -9.65 7.64 -24.10
N TRP A 151 -9.16 6.41 -23.89
CA TRP A 151 -9.97 5.25 -23.49
C TRP A 151 -9.92 5.07 -21.97
N SER A 152 -11.07 4.81 -21.37
CA SER A 152 -11.18 4.39 -19.99
C SER A 152 -12.00 3.11 -19.91
N GLY A 153 -11.62 2.21 -19.02
CA GLY A 153 -12.27 0.91 -18.87
C GLY A 153 -11.92 0.25 -17.55
N THR A 154 -12.28 -1.02 -17.42
CA THR A 154 -11.91 -1.85 -16.27
C THR A 154 -11.22 -3.12 -16.74
N PHE A 155 -10.32 -3.65 -15.90
CA PHE A 155 -9.76 -4.99 -16.12
C PHE A 155 -9.97 -5.85 -14.87
N PRO A 156 -10.31 -7.14 -15.03
CA PRO A 156 -10.46 -8.03 -13.90
C PRO A 156 -9.09 -8.37 -13.30
N VAL A 157 -9.00 -8.28 -11.98
CA VAL A 157 -7.84 -8.68 -11.18
C VAL A 157 -8.29 -9.80 -10.26
N HIS A 158 -7.59 -10.93 -10.34
CA HIS A 158 -7.85 -12.11 -9.50
C HIS A 158 -6.64 -12.38 -8.63
N LEU A 159 -6.76 -12.09 -7.33
CA LEU A 159 -5.70 -12.18 -6.34
C LEU A 159 -6.00 -13.25 -5.29
N ILE A 160 -4.96 -13.90 -4.79
CA ILE A 160 -4.94 -14.54 -3.49
C ILE A 160 -4.23 -13.59 -2.53
N VAL A 161 -4.89 -13.23 -1.45
CA VAL A 161 -4.41 -12.29 -0.43
C VAL A 161 -4.26 -13.02 0.89
N GLN A 162 -3.09 -12.92 1.51
CA GLN A 162 -2.82 -13.41 2.85
C GLN A 162 -2.67 -12.21 3.78
N GLU A 163 -3.66 -12.03 4.64
CA GLU A 163 -3.77 -10.97 5.62
C GLU A 163 -3.29 -11.51 6.98
N ASN A 164 -2.47 -10.75 7.69
CA ASN A 164 -2.06 -11.04 9.05
C ASN A 164 -2.32 -9.81 9.92
N ARG A 165 -3.36 -9.89 10.74
CA ARG A 165 -3.83 -8.81 11.63
C ARG A 165 -2.87 -8.54 12.78
N LYS A 166 -2.14 -9.55 13.25
CA LYS A 166 -1.17 -9.41 14.36
C LYS A 166 0.06 -8.62 13.94
N ASN A 167 0.57 -8.89 12.73
CA ASN A 167 1.78 -8.25 12.20
C ASN A 167 1.47 -7.06 11.26
N LEU A 168 0.19 -6.75 11.06
CA LEU A 168 -0.31 -5.71 10.14
C LEU A 168 0.32 -5.79 8.75
N THR A 169 0.32 -7.00 8.20
CA THR A 169 0.83 -7.29 6.85
C THR A 169 -0.27 -7.85 5.95
N SER A 170 -0.21 -7.52 4.66
CA SER A 170 -1.10 -8.08 3.64
C SER A 170 -0.28 -8.39 2.40
N LYS A 171 -0.08 -9.68 2.15
CA LYS A 171 0.64 -10.19 0.98
C LYS A 171 -0.38 -10.58 -0.08
N TYR A 172 -0.14 -10.24 -1.33
CA TYR A 172 -1.04 -10.62 -2.42
C TYR A 172 -0.26 -11.16 -3.60
N LYS A 173 -0.93 -12.03 -4.35
CA LYS A 173 -0.41 -12.60 -5.57
C LYS A 173 -1.53 -12.82 -6.57
N GLN A 174 -1.26 -12.51 -7.83
CA GLN A 174 -2.17 -12.81 -8.92
C GLN A 174 -2.27 -14.32 -9.18
N GLU A 175 -3.50 -14.82 -9.25
CA GLU A 175 -3.81 -16.24 -9.48
C GLU A 175 -3.92 -16.56 -10.98
N LYS A 176 -4.69 -15.76 -11.73
CA LYS A 176 -4.90 -15.91 -13.17
C LYS A 176 -4.45 -14.66 -13.92
N THR A 177 -3.79 -14.86 -15.06
CA THR A 177 -3.14 -13.79 -15.81
C THR A 177 -3.68 -13.68 -17.24
N MET A 178 -3.96 -12.45 -17.66
CA MET A 178 -4.07 -12.09 -19.09
C MET A 178 -2.93 -11.13 -19.47
N PHE A 179 -2.65 -10.07 -18.70
CA PHE A 179 -1.66 -9.04 -19.10
C PHE A 179 -0.32 -9.07 -18.35
N MET A 180 -0.27 -9.72 -17.18
CA MET A 180 0.90 -9.74 -16.31
C MET A 180 1.45 -11.16 -16.17
N LYS A 181 2.75 -11.36 -16.37
CA LYS A 181 3.43 -12.61 -16.02
C LYS A 181 3.68 -12.74 -14.52
N VAL A 182 4.00 -11.62 -13.86
CA VAL A 182 4.19 -11.53 -12.41
C VAL A 182 3.40 -10.33 -11.91
N PHE A 183 2.67 -10.52 -10.83
CA PHE A 183 2.05 -9.45 -10.05
C PHE A 183 1.86 -9.97 -8.63
N GLU A 184 2.78 -9.60 -7.76
CA GLU A 184 2.80 -9.99 -6.35
C GLU A 184 3.32 -8.83 -5.51
N GLY A 185 2.90 -8.74 -4.26
CA GLY A 185 3.35 -7.67 -3.38
C GLY A 185 2.97 -7.87 -1.92
N CYS A 186 3.42 -6.93 -1.11
CA CYS A 186 3.26 -6.93 0.33
C CYS A 186 3.05 -5.50 0.83
N TRP A 187 1.93 -5.27 1.51
CA TRP A 187 1.74 -4.13 2.38
C TRP A 187 2.21 -4.50 3.79
N ARG A 188 2.87 -3.56 4.45
CA ARG A 188 3.28 -3.65 5.85
C ARG A 188 3.02 -2.32 6.52
N VAL A 189 2.48 -2.36 7.73
CA VAL A 189 2.24 -1.18 8.56
C VAL A 189 2.97 -1.34 9.88
N GLU A 190 3.82 -0.39 10.20
CA GLU A 190 4.63 -0.37 11.42
C GLU A 190 4.27 0.87 12.25
N PRO A 191 4.35 0.78 13.59
CA PRO A 191 4.12 1.95 14.44
C PRO A 191 5.19 3.02 14.22
N LEU A 192 4.76 4.27 14.21
CA LEU A 192 5.62 5.46 14.23
C LEU A 192 5.24 6.31 15.45
N PHE A 193 6.16 6.48 16.39
CA PHE A 193 5.91 7.27 17.60
C PHE A 193 6.03 8.76 17.28
N ILE A 194 4.96 9.53 17.47
CA ILE A 194 4.88 10.92 17.01
C ILE A 194 5.30 11.88 18.10
N ASP A 195 4.72 11.73 19.28
CA ASP A 195 4.91 12.65 20.39
C ASP A 195 6.06 12.17 21.30
N GLU A 196 7.22 11.85 20.72
CA GLU A 196 8.41 11.36 21.46
C GLU A 196 8.92 12.38 22.50
N HIS A 197 8.62 13.67 22.32
CA HIS A 197 8.94 14.72 23.29
C HIS A 197 8.28 14.52 24.66
N LEU A 198 7.22 13.70 24.75
CA LEU A 198 6.59 13.33 26.02
C LEU A 198 7.43 12.34 26.83
N CYS A 199 8.43 11.70 26.21
CA CYS A 199 9.23 10.62 26.80
C CYS A 199 10.60 11.09 27.33
N ASP A 200 10.77 12.39 27.55
CA ASP A 200 12.01 13.02 28.00
C ASP A 200 13.25 12.53 27.23
N ARG A 201 14.12 11.74 27.88
CA ARG A 201 15.36 11.18 27.30
C ARG A 201 15.20 9.77 26.75
N MET A 202 14.07 9.12 26.99
CA MET A 202 13.82 7.77 26.50
C MET A 202 13.44 7.78 25.03
N LYS A 203 14.05 6.90 24.23
CA LYS A 203 13.68 6.65 22.83
C LYS A 203 12.96 5.31 22.75
N PRO A 204 11.63 5.29 22.79
CA PRO A 204 10.86 4.06 22.86
C PRO A 204 10.99 3.28 21.55
N LYS A 205 11.19 1.97 21.66
CA LYS A 205 11.25 1.05 20.52
C LYS A 205 10.00 0.19 20.41
N THR A 206 9.31 0.00 21.53
CA THR A 206 8.10 -0.81 21.62
C THR A 206 6.90 0.07 21.99
N ARG A 207 5.69 -0.43 21.72
CA ARG A 207 4.47 0.31 22.06
C ARG A 207 4.28 0.41 23.56
N GLU A 208 4.69 -0.61 24.29
CA GLU A 208 4.62 -0.68 25.74
C GLU A 208 5.54 0.36 26.39
N GLU A 209 6.76 0.50 25.88
CA GLU A 209 7.68 1.58 26.30
C GLU A 209 7.08 2.96 25.98
N TYR A 210 6.51 3.14 24.79
CA TYR A 210 5.91 4.41 24.38
C TYR A 210 4.70 4.79 25.23
N ASP A 211 3.82 3.84 25.51
CA ASP A 211 2.64 4.02 26.36
C ASP A 211 3.05 4.43 27.78
N THR A 212 4.06 3.75 28.33
CA THR A 212 4.60 4.06 29.65
C THR A 212 5.21 5.45 29.70
N CYS A 213 6.08 5.82 28.75
CA CYS A 213 6.78 7.11 28.80
C CYS A 213 5.90 8.30 28.42
N SER A 214 4.91 8.11 27.56
CA SER A 214 3.96 9.16 27.18
C SER A 214 2.77 9.28 28.14
N ASN A 215 2.71 8.46 29.19
CA ASN A 215 1.56 8.29 30.08
C ASN A 215 0.26 8.00 29.29
N GLY A 216 0.36 7.20 28.23
CA GLY A 216 -0.75 6.83 27.34
C GLY A 216 -1.36 7.95 26.50
N ARG A 217 -0.74 9.14 26.48
CA ARG A 217 -1.25 10.31 25.74
C ARG A 217 -0.60 10.51 24.37
N GLY A 218 0.49 9.82 24.09
CA GLY A 218 1.23 9.95 22.84
C GLY A 218 0.46 9.40 21.64
N ARG A 219 0.43 10.16 20.53
CA ARG A 219 -0.15 9.69 19.27
C ARG A 219 0.80 8.71 18.58
N ILE A 220 0.24 7.61 18.12
CA ILE A 220 0.94 6.64 17.28
C ILE A 220 0.49 6.85 15.83
N GLY A 221 1.43 7.17 14.96
CA GLY A 221 1.28 7.18 13.52
C GLY A 221 1.69 5.85 12.90
N SER A 222 1.71 5.82 11.57
CA SER A 222 2.04 4.63 10.80
C SER A 222 3.17 4.89 9.83
N LYS A 223 4.14 3.97 9.78
CA LYS A 223 5.03 3.81 8.62
C LYS A 223 4.45 2.71 7.74
N VAL A 224 4.07 3.05 6.52
CA VAL A 224 3.55 2.11 5.54
C VAL A 224 4.63 1.79 4.52
N THR A 225 4.87 0.50 4.29
CA THR A 225 5.73 0.01 3.23
C THR A 225 4.91 -0.84 2.27
N MET A 226 4.97 -0.49 0.99
CA MET A 226 4.38 -1.23 -0.12
C MET A 226 5.51 -1.73 -1.01
N ASP A 227 5.66 -3.05 -1.08
CA ASP A 227 6.64 -3.72 -1.93
C ASP A 227 5.90 -4.52 -3.00
N GLN A 228 6.12 -4.21 -4.28
CA GLN A 228 5.39 -4.79 -5.40
C GLN A 228 6.34 -5.23 -6.50
N MET A 229 6.20 -6.48 -6.92
CA MET A 229 6.91 -7.09 -8.03
C MET A 229 5.94 -7.32 -9.17
N PHE A 230 6.25 -6.77 -10.35
CA PHE A 230 5.40 -6.94 -11.52
C PHE A 230 6.21 -7.08 -12.81
N GLN A 231 5.66 -7.86 -13.74
CA GLN A 231 6.27 -8.12 -15.03
C GLN A 231 5.15 -8.29 -16.06
N PRO A 232 5.04 -7.42 -17.07
CA PRO A 232 4.10 -7.61 -18.18
C PRO A 232 4.36 -8.93 -18.92
N SER A 233 3.31 -9.53 -19.50
CA SER A 233 3.46 -10.72 -20.33
C SER A 233 4.14 -10.37 -21.65
N ALA A 234 5.36 -10.86 -21.89
CA ALA A 234 6.11 -10.54 -23.10
C ALA A 234 5.39 -10.97 -24.40
N ILE A 235 4.56 -12.01 -24.33
CA ILE A 235 3.79 -12.54 -25.47
C ILE A 235 2.60 -11.63 -25.79
N LEU A 236 1.84 -11.24 -24.76
CA LEU A 236 0.60 -10.48 -24.93
C LEU A 236 0.81 -8.97 -24.94
N THR A 237 1.97 -8.52 -24.45
CA THR A 237 2.29 -7.09 -24.29
C THR A 237 3.71 -6.79 -24.78
N PRO A 238 4.00 -6.99 -26.09
CA PRO A 238 5.32 -6.64 -26.64
C PRO A 238 5.61 -5.14 -26.47
N PRO A 239 6.88 -4.72 -26.43
CA PRO A 239 7.21 -3.29 -26.49
C PRO A 239 6.57 -2.63 -27.73
N PRO A 240 6.04 -1.39 -27.64
CA PRO A 240 6.14 -0.46 -26.51
C PRO A 240 5.05 -0.65 -25.42
N LEU A 241 4.08 -1.54 -25.61
CA LEU A 241 2.94 -1.73 -24.69
C LEU A 241 3.39 -2.17 -23.29
N SER A 242 4.40 -3.04 -23.17
CA SER A 242 4.96 -3.40 -21.86
C SER A 242 5.53 -2.21 -21.09
N TRP A 243 6.20 -1.26 -21.75
CA TRP A 243 6.69 -0.03 -21.09
C TRP A 243 5.53 0.82 -20.58
N TYR A 244 4.45 0.87 -21.34
CA TYR A 244 3.26 1.59 -20.97
C TYR A 244 2.55 0.99 -19.76
N ILE A 245 2.31 -0.32 -19.78
CA ILE A 245 1.69 -1.07 -18.67
C ILE A 245 2.49 -0.87 -17.37
N ARG A 246 3.82 -0.85 -17.46
CA ARG A 246 4.68 -0.55 -16.31
C ARG A 246 4.41 0.85 -15.76
N GLY A 247 4.38 1.84 -16.65
CA GLY A 247 4.09 3.22 -16.29
C GLY A 247 2.74 3.40 -15.60
N ILE A 248 1.70 2.71 -16.09
CA ILE A 248 0.39 2.73 -15.41
C ILE A 248 0.47 2.03 -14.07
N THR A 249 1.07 0.84 -13.98
CA THR A 249 1.12 0.08 -12.73
C THR A 249 1.75 0.91 -11.61
N ILE A 250 2.83 1.63 -11.91
CA ILE A 250 3.48 2.56 -10.96
C ILE A 250 2.51 3.69 -10.57
N LYS A 251 1.93 4.39 -11.55
CA LYS A 251 1.02 5.51 -11.29
C LYS A 251 -0.25 5.12 -10.52
N THR A 252 -0.81 3.95 -10.83
CA THR A 252 -1.97 3.41 -10.12
C THR A 252 -1.62 3.12 -8.66
N THR A 253 -0.43 2.55 -8.41
CA THR A 253 0.03 2.30 -7.05
C THR A 253 0.29 3.61 -6.30
N GLU A 254 0.90 4.62 -6.94
CA GLU A 254 1.07 5.95 -6.37
C GLU A 254 -0.28 6.61 -6.02
N SER A 255 -1.26 6.54 -6.93
CA SER A 255 -2.60 7.07 -6.69
C SER A 255 -3.33 6.34 -5.56
N MET A 256 -3.10 5.04 -5.34
CA MET A 256 -3.62 4.35 -4.17
C MET A 256 -3.03 4.88 -2.85
N ILE A 257 -1.76 5.30 -2.85
CA ILE A 257 -1.13 5.93 -1.69
C ILE A 257 -1.73 7.32 -1.44
N GLU A 258 -2.00 8.09 -2.49
CA GLU A 258 -2.67 9.40 -2.38
C GLU A 258 -4.08 9.26 -1.78
N ASP A 259 -4.85 8.28 -2.26
CA ASP A 259 -6.17 7.95 -1.73
C ASP A 259 -6.11 7.55 -0.24
N LEU A 260 -5.10 6.77 0.16
CA LEU A 260 -4.86 6.41 1.57
C LEU A 260 -4.58 7.65 2.43
N LEU A 261 -3.72 8.56 1.96
CA LEU A 261 -3.39 9.79 2.68
C LEU A 261 -4.61 10.70 2.84
N ALA A 262 -5.41 10.83 1.78
CA ALA A 262 -6.65 11.60 1.80
C ALA A 262 -7.66 11.03 2.81
N GLU A 263 -7.85 9.70 2.82
CA GLU A 263 -8.73 9.04 3.78
C GLU A 263 -8.22 9.20 5.22
N ALA A 264 -6.90 9.09 5.42
CA ALA A 264 -6.31 9.30 6.73
C ALA A 264 -6.54 10.73 7.24
N ALA A 265 -6.39 11.73 6.38
CA ALA A 265 -6.70 13.13 6.71
C ALA A 265 -8.18 13.33 7.07
N ARG A 266 -9.08 12.69 6.34
CA ARG A 266 -10.53 12.73 6.59
C ARG A 266 -10.89 12.14 7.96
N ILE A 267 -10.30 11.00 8.33
CA ILE A 267 -10.53 10.35 9.63
C ILE A 267 -9.98 11.23 10.77
N ARG A 268 -8.77 11.78 10.64
CA ARG A 268 -8.19 12.71 11.63
C ARG A 268 -9.06 13.95 11.85
N GLY A 269 -9.62 14.49 10.77
CA GLY A 269 -10.48 15.68 10.79
C GLY A 269 -11.87 15.47 11.41
N GLY A 270 -12.15 14.31 12.02
CA GLY A 270 -13.42 14.04 12.69
C GLY A 270 -14.52 13.54 11.75
N GLY A 271 -14.21 13.19 10.50
CA GLY A 271 -15.18 12.62 9.54
C GLY A 271 -15.65 11.19 9.87
N GLY A 272 -15.67 10.77 11.12
CA GLY A 272 -16.08 9.43 11.51
C GLY A 272 -17.56 9.34 11.84
N GLY A 273 -18.39 8.87 10.89
CA GLY A 273 -19.76 8.44 11.19
C GLY A 273 -20.57 7.95 9.99
N GLY A 274 -20.80 6.63 9.93
CA GLY A 274 -22.01 6.03 9.33
C GLY A 274 -21.98 5.68 7.84
N GLY A 275 -22.11 4.39 7.52
CA GLY A 275 -22.71 4.00 6.26
C GLY A 275 -24.19 4.41 6.24
N GLY A 276 -24.64 4.99 5.12
CA GLY A 276 -26.06 5.26 4.90
C GLY A 276 -26.34 6.41 3.92
N GLY A 277 -26.54 6.06 2.65
CA GLY A 277 -27.28 6.86 1.66
C GLY A 277 -26.52 8.03 1.04
N GLY A 278 -26.55 8.28 -0.25
CA GLY A 278 -27.30 7.72 -1.36
C GLY A 278 -26.82 8.45 -2.61
N GLY A 279 -26.98 7.84 -3.78
CA GLY A 279 -26.84 8.58 -5.01
C GLY A 279 -27.88 9.70 -5.05
N GLN A 280 -27.43 10.91 -5.29
CA GLN A 280 -28.23 11.94 -5.92
C GLN A 280 -27.26 12.86 -6.65
N ASP A 281 -27.32 12.76 -7.98
CA ASP A 281 -27.07 13.89 -8.85
C ASP A 281 -27.92 15.06 -8.33
N ASP A 282 -27.29 16.21 -8.06
CA ASP A 282 -27.82 17.49 -8.52
C ASP A 282 -26.81 18.62 -8.34
N ASP A 283 -26.98 19.55 -9.27
CA ASP A 283 -26.16 20.65 -9.72
C ASP A 283 -26.05 21.82 -8.71
N LYS A 284 -24.97 22.60 -8.90
CA LYS A 284 -24.66 23.96 -8.41
C LYS A 284 -24.21 24.21 -6.96
N GLY A 285 -23.00 24.77 -6.90
CA GLY A 285 -22.45 25.52 -5.78
C GLY A 285 -21.01 25.93 -6.03
N GLU A 286 -20.78 26.76 -7.05
CA GLU A 286 -19.48 27.40 -7.34
C GLU A 286 -18.92 28.05 -6.08
N ASN A 287 -17.78 27.54 -5.59
CA ASN A 287 -16.73 28.28 -4.84
C ASN A 287 -15.56 27.36 -4.38
N GLY A 288 -15.65 26.04 -4.53
CA GLY A 288 -14.56 25.09 -4.19
C GLY A 288 -13.54 24.79 -5.30
N VAL A 289 -13.88 25.09 -6.56
CA VAL A 289 -13.16 24.59 -7.75
C VAL A 289 -11.79 25.26 -7.97
N VAL A 290 -11.58 26.48 -7.45
CA VAL A 290 -10.34 27.24 -7.70
C VAL A 290 -9.19 26.78 -6.80
N LEU A 291 -9.47 26.40 -5.54
CA LEU A 291 -8.42 26.02 -4.59
C LEU A 291 -7.93 24.58 -4.77
N GLU A 292 -8.81 23.68 -5.19
CA GLU A 292 -8.45 22.27 -5.43
C GLU A 292 -7.70 22.09 -6.75
N LYS A 293 -8.08 22.83 -7.81
CA LYS A 293 -7.32 22.88 -9.08
C LYS A 293 -5.91 23.40 -8.86
N SER A 294 -5.71 24.43 -8.03
CA SER A 294 -4.38 25.02 -7.83
C SER A 294 -3.43 24.07 -7.08
N LYS A 295 -3.93 23.29 -6.11
CA LYS A 295 -3.14 22.26 -5.42
C LYS A 295 -2.79 21.09 -6.34
N ASP A 296 -3.76 20.61 -7.12
CA ASP A 296 -3.57 19.48 -8.03
C ASP A 296 -2.61 19.85 -9.19
N GLU A 297 -2.68 21.10 -9.66
CA GLU A 297 -1.75 21.66 -10.65
C GLU A 297 -0.35 21.89 -10.06
N TYR A 298 -0.25 22.43 -8.84
CA TYR A 298 1.02 22.59 -8.13
C TYR A 298 1.74 21.25 -7.92
N ILE A 299 1.01 20.21 -7.52
CA ILE A 299 1.54 18.86 -7.34
C ILE A 299 1.99 18.29 -8.69
N LYS A 300 1.17 18.36 -9.74
CA LYS A 300 1.53 17.90 -11.10
C LYS A 300 2.75 18.61 -11.67
N VAL A 301 2.89 19.93 -11.46
CA VAL A 301 4.03 20.74 -11.91
C VAL A 301 5.30 20.36 -11.15
N ARG A 302 5.22 20.16 -9.83
CA ARG A 302 6.34 19.72 -8.98
C ARG A 302 6.90 18.37 -9.43
N TRP A 303 6.03 17.43 -9.81
CA TRP A 303 6.45 16.11 -10.32
C TRP A 303 7.03 16.16 -11.75
N ARG A 304 6.58 17.09 -12.60
CA ARG A 304 7.19 17.30 -13.93
C ARG A 304 8.61 17.86 -13.84
N SER A 305 8.88 18.72 -12.87
CA SER A 305 10.19 19.34 -12.68
C SER A 305 11.27 18.31 -12.31
N ARG A 306 10.96 17.38 -11.39
CA ARG A 306 11.91 16.31 -10.98
C ARG A 306 12.25 15.30 -12.07
N ARG A 307 11.39 15.11 -13.07
CA ARG A 307 11.68 14.24 -14.23
C ARG A 307 12.63 14.88 -15.24
N ARG A 308 12.69 16.21 -15.31
CA ARG A 308 13.62 16.93 -16.21
C ARG A 308 15.05 16.94 -15.66
N SER A 309 15.22 17.02 -14.35
CA SER A 309 16.55 17.05 -13.72
C SER A 309 17.31 15.71 -13.81
N ASN A 310 16.60 14.56 -13.89
CA ASN A 310 17.23 13.24 -14.03
C ASN A 310 17.35 12.76 -15.49
N GLY A 311 16.95 13.59 -16.48
CA GLY A 311 16.95 13.23 -17.91
C GLY A 311 18.05 13.88 -18.74
N MET A 312 18.92 14.70 -18.14
CA MET A 312 19.95 15.43 -18.89
C MET A 312 21.13 14.52 -19.22
N ARG A 313 20.99 13.77 -20.33
CA ARG A 313 22.13 13.12 -21.01
C ARG A 313 23.07 14.22 -21.49
N TYR A 314 24.29 14.23 -20.96
CA TYR A 314 25.41 14.96 -21.55
C TYR A 314 25.61 14.49 -22.99
N THR A 315 25.25 15.31 -23.97
CA THR A 315 25.68 15.14 -25.35
C THR A 315 27.03 15.82 -25.51
N ASN A 316 28.09 15.03 -25.67
CA ASN A 316 29.42 15.51 -26.08
C ASN A 316 29.31 16.21 -27.44
N ARG A 317 29.58 17.51 -27.49
CA ARG A 317 29.93 18.22 -28.73
C ARG A 317 31.35 17.83 -29.11
N ARG A 318 31.51 17.12 -30.23
CA ARG A 318 32.78 17.11 -30.99
C ARG A 318 32.92 18.47 -31.65
N MET A 319 33.97 19.21 -31.32
CA MET A 319 34.48 20.30 -32.16
C MET A 319 35.32 19.66 -33.27
N MET A 320 35.06 20.08 -34.52
CA MET A 320 36.06 20.09 -35.58
C MET A 320 37.01 21.27 -35.34
#